data_AF-A0A484D783-F1
#
_entry.id   AF-A0A484D783-F1
#
_cell.length_a   1.000
_cell.length_b   1.000
_cell.length_c   1.000
_cell.angle_alpha   90.00
_cell.angle_beta   90.00
_cell.angle_gamma   90.00
#
_symmetry.space_group_name_H-M   'P 1'
#
loop_
_entity.id
_entity.type
_entity.pdbx_description
1 polymer ?
#
loop_
_entity_poly.entity_id
_entity_poly.type
_entity_poly.pdbx_seq_one_letter_code
_entity_poly.pdbx_strand_id
1 'polypeptide(L)'
;MTSTADQLAHQQDREQGIGTDKKTVKFSQQDYETLRQQCLKSGRLFEDNCFPAEPTSLGYNELGPNSSKTKGVVWKRPKELCPNPKFIDDGATRMDICQGALGDCWLMAAIASLTLDQDILAFVVPQEQSFTEGYAGIFHFQIWQFGEWVDVVIDDRLPTRNGKLLFVHSAEGLEFWSALLEKAYAKLYGSYEALSSGNVIEGFEDFTGGIAEVYTLDKAPPKLFQLMQKALSLGSLLGCSIDKVHFQGEPVQLLRIRNPWGNKEWTGPWSDV
;
A
#
# COMPACT_ATOMS: atom_id res chain seq x y z
N MET A 1 28.22 0.71 -4.21
CA MET A 1 29.11 -0.41 -3.87
C MET A 1 29.22 -0.46 -2.36
N THR A 2 28.62 -1.47 -1.74
CA THR A 2 28.61 -1.69 -0.28
C THR A 2 30.00 -2.17 0.15
N SER A 3 30.59 -1.57 1.18
CA SER A 3 31.95 -1.96 1.63
C SER A 3 31.91 -3.30 2.37
N THR A 4 33.06 -3.96 2.51
CA THR A 4 33.17 -5.19 3.32
C THR A 4 32.72 -4.98 4.77
N ALA A 5 32.95 -3.78 5.32
CA ALA A 5 32.49 -3.42 6.66
C ALA A 5 30.95 -3.34 6.74
N ASP A 6 30.31 -2.75 5.73
CA ASP A 6 28.85 -2.66 5.65
C ASP A 6 28.21 -4.05 5.51
N GLN A 7 28.84 -4.96 4.76
CA GLN A 7 28.38 -6.35 4.62
C GLN A 7 28.45 -7.12 5.95
N LEU A 8 29.54 -6.94 6.71
CA LEU A 8 29.69 -7.57 8.03
C LEU A 8 28.68 -7.01 9.04
N ALA A 9 28.47 -5.69 9.06
CA ALA A 9 27.48 -5.07 9.93
C ALA A 9 26.07 -5.60 9.64
N HIS A 10 25.69 -5.68 8.35
CA HIS A 10 24.42 -6.24 7.92
C HIS A 10 24.27 -7.73 8.32
N GLN A 11 25.34 -8.54 8.22
CA GLN A 11 25.29 -9.93 8.67
C GLN A 11 25.05 -10.03 10.18
N GLN A 12 25.74 -9.20 10.98
CA GLN A 12 25.55 -9.15 12.42
C GLN A 12 24.14 -8.68 12.80
N ASP A 13 23.61 -7.69 12.10
CA ASP A 13 22.23 -7.21 12.29
C ASP A 13 21.23 -8.34 12.03
N ARG A 14 21.43 -9.11 10.97
CA ARG A 14 20.58 -10.26 10.61
C ARG A 14 20.70 -11.41 11.61
N GLU A 15 21.89 -11.67 12.16
CA GLU A 15 22.09 -12.63 13.26
C GLU A 15 21.36 -12.20 14.55
N GLN A 16 21.19 -10.89 14.76
CA GLN A 16 20.37 -10.33 15.84
C GLN A 16 18.87 -10.27 15.50
N GLY A 17 18.46 -10.80 14.36
CA GLY A 17 17.08 -10.84 13.89
C GLY A 17 16.56 -9.54 13.30
N ILE A 18 17.41 -8.54 13.04
CA ILE A 18 17.01 -7.31 12.36
C ILE A 18 16.62 -7.64 10.91
N GLY A 19 15.55 -7.01 10.42
CA GLY A 19 14.97 -7.26 9.09
C GLY A 19 14.00 -8.44 9.07
N THR A 20 13.70 -9.05 10.22
CA THR A 20 12.66 -10.09 10.34
C THR A 20 11.31 -9.50 10.74
N ASP A 21 10.27 -10.31 10.66
CA ASP A 21 8.92 -10.02 11.16
C ASP A 21 8.90 -9.61 12.64
N LYS A 22 9.90 -10.00 13.43
CA LYS A 22 9.99 -9.66 14.85
C LYS A 22 10.71 -8.36 15.14
N LYS A 23 11.60 -7.95 14.24
CA LYS A 23 12.45 -6.77 14.43
C LYS A 23 12.75 -6.15 13.07
N THR A 24 11.89 -5.23 12.69
CA THR A 24 11.98 -4.49 11.43
C THR A 24 13.14 -3.50 11.41
N VAL A 25 13.66 -3.22 10.21
CA VAL A 25 14.65 -2.17 9.96
C VAL A 25 13.94 -0.82 10.00
N LYS A 26 14.52 0.17 10.68
CA LYS A 26 13.94 1.52 10.78
C LYS A 26 14.28 2.34 9.55
N PHE A 27 13.30 2.62 8.69
CA PHE A 27 13.52 3.42 7.49
C PHE A 27 13.97 4.84 7.87
N SER A 28 14.99 5.35 7.17
CA SER A 28 15.59 6.66 7.46
C SER A 28 16.00 6.86 8.93
N GLN A 29 16.27 5.78 9.68
CA GLN A 29 16.61 5.81 11.12
C GLN A 29 15.50 6.44 12.00
N GLN A 30 14.25 6.44 11.53
CA GLN A 30 13.11 6.95 12.29
C GLN A 30 12.49 5.83 13.14
N ASP A 31 12.23 6.12 14.42
CA ASP A 31 11.59 5.19 15.35
C ASP A 31 10.20 5.72 15.72
N TYR A 32 9.15 4.98 15.36
CA TYR A 32 7.76 5.40 15.56
C TYR A 32 7.47 5.79 17.01
N GLU A 33 7.75 4.91 17.97
CA GLU A 33 7.37 5.12 19.37
C GLU A 33 8.16 6.28 19.97
N THR A 34 9.46 6.39 19.69
CA THR A 34 10.29 7.51 20.14
C THR A 34 9.78 8.85 19.60
N LEU A 35 9.52 8.93 18.29
CA LEU A 35 9.04 10.16 17.64
C LEU A 35 7.65 10.54 18.14
N ARG A 36 6.74 9.56 18.28
CA ARG A 36 5.41 9.77 18.84
C ARG A 36 5.48 10.32 20.26
N GLN A 37 6.29 9.73 21.13
CA GLN A 37 6.46 10.21 22.51
C GLN A 37 7.05 11.62 22.56
N GLN A 38 7.99 11.96 21.67
CA GLN A 38 8.52 13.32 21.56
C GLN A 38 7.45 14.34 21.14
N CYS A 39 6.61 14.00 20.16
CA CYS A 39 5.49 14.82 19.72
C CYS A 39 4.45 15.01 20.82
N LEU A 40 4.07 13.94 21.53
CA LEU A 40 3.15 14.00 22.67
C LEU A 40 3.69 14.89 23.80
N LYS A 41 4.98 14.77 24.16
CA LYS A 41 5.62 15.61 25.19
C LYS A 41 5.70 17.08 24.79
N SER A 42 5.95 17.37 23.52
CA SER A 42 6.08 18.74 23.01
C SER A 42 4.74 19.40 22.67
N GLY A 43 3.65 18.64 22.62
CA GLY A 43 2.33 19.12 22.22
C GLY A 43 2.25 19.52 20.74
N ARG A 44 3.17 19.03 19.91
CA ARG A 44 3.23 19.31 18.47
C ARG A 44 2.90 18.06 17.67
N LEU A 45 2.27 18.25 16.52
CA LEU A 45 2.07 17.15 15.57
C LEU A 45 3.36 16.84 14.84
N PHE A 46 3.56 15.56 14.52
CA PHE A 46 4.72 15.11 13.77
C PHE A 46 4.72 15.72 12.36
N GLU A 47 5.91 16.12 11.95
CA GLU A 47 6.20 16.60 10.60
C GLU A 47 7.39 15.79 10.08
N ASP A 48 7.16 15.05 9.01
CA ASP A 48 8.16 14.15 8.47
C ASP A 48 9.19 14.90 7.63
N ASN A 49 10.39 15.05 8.18
CA ASN A 49 11.52 15.69 7.48
C ASN A 49 12.11 14.80 6.37
N CYS A 50 11.85 13.49 6.41
CA CYS A 50 12.34 12.55 5.40
C CYS A 50 11.38 12.45 4.20
N PHE A 51 10.15 12.93 4.33
CA PHE A 51 9.16 12.99 3.27
C PHE A 51 8.25 14.22 3.45
N PRO A 52 8.77 15.41 3.14
CA PRO A 52 8.11 16.66 3.49
C PRO A 52 6.81 16.87 2.71
N ALA A 53 5.91 17.68 3.25
CA ALA A 53 4.66 18.08 2.59
C ALA A 53 4.91 19.12 1.47
N GLU A 54 5.77 18.77 0.51
CA GLU A 54 6.28 19.63 -0.55
C GLU A 54 6.05 19.03 -1.94
N PRO A 55 6.13 19.83 -3.03
CA PRO A 55 5.95 19.32 -4.38
C PRO A 55 6.95 18.21 -4.78
N THR A 56 8.14 18.20 -4.18
CA THR A 56 9.18 17.17 -4.40
C THR A 56 8.72 15.78 -3.99
N SER A 57 7.89 15.67 -2.95
CA SER A 57 7.30 14.40 -2.50
C SER A 57 6.17 13.93 -3.43
N LEU A 58 5.57 14.82 -4.21
CA LEU A 58 4.57 14.44 -5.23
C LEU A 58 5.25 13.84 -6.46
N GLY A 59 6.36 14.43 -6.91
CA GLY A 59 7.06 13.97 -8.09
C GLY A 59 8.07 14.94 -8.64
N TYR A 60 8.52 14.66 -9.86
CA TYR A 60 9.62 15.33 -10.53
C TYR A 60 9.30 15.71 -11.99
N ASN A 61 8.33 15.05 -12.63
CA ASN A 61 7.96 15.31 -14.02
C ASN A 61 6.46 15.57 -14.16
N GLU A 62 5.63 14.54 -14.34
CA GLU A 62 4.18 14.68 -14.45
C GLU A 62 3.53 15.20 -13.18
N LEU A 63 4.10 14.89 -12.02
CA LEU A 63 3.69 15.44 -10.72
C LEU A 63 4.76 16.36 -10.13
N GLY A 64 5.62 16.92 -10.98
CA GLY A 64 6.63 17.88 -10.55
C GLY A 64 6.04 19.25 -10.12
N PRO A 65 6.88 20.15 -9.58
CA PRO A 65 6.47 21.46 -9.08
C PRO A 65 5.79 22.38 -10.11
N ASN A 66 6.15 22.22 -11.40
CA ASN A 66 5.62 23.04 -12.50
C ASN A 66 4.46 22.37 -13.25
N SER A 67 3.99 21.21 -12.80
CA SER A 67 2.92 20.48 -13.47
C SER A 67 1.56 21.13 -13.23
N SER A 68 0.72 21.13 -14.26
CA SER A 68 -0.69 21.50 -14.11
C SER A 68 -1.46 20.52 -13.20
N LYS A 69 -0.98 19.27 -13.07
CA LYS A 69 -1.59 18.24 -12.22
C LYS A 69 -1.43 18.55 -10.72
N THR A 70 -0.31 19.18 -10.32
CA THR A 70 -0.01 19.53 -8.93
C THR A 70 -0.43 20.95 -8.54
N LYS A 71 -0.83 21.77 -9.52
CA LYS A 71 -1.31 23.13 -9.26
C LYS A 71 -2.54 23.12 -8.34
N GLY A 72 -2.46 23.87 -7.25
CA GLY A 72 -3.53 23.99 -6.26
C GLY A 72 -3.65 22.79 -5.31
N VAL A 73 -2.65 21.90 -5.31
CA VAL A 73 -2.54 20.85 -4.27
C VAL A 73 -2.15 21.48 -2.95
N VAL A 74 -2.86 21.10 -1.90
CA VAL A 74 -2.62 21.50 -0.51
C VAL A 74 -2.55 20.26 0.34
N TRP A 75 -1.57 20.18 1.22
CA TRP A 75 -1.42 19.08 2.16
C TRP A 75 -2.29 19.32 3.39
N LYS A 76 -3.17 18.38 3.71
CA LYS A 76 -4.10 18.47 4.85
C LYS A 76 -4.08 17.17 5.64
N ARG A 77 -4.29 17.27 6.96
CA ARG A 77 -4.46 16.11 7.83
C ARG A 77 -5.93 15.64 7.79
N PRO A 78 -6.21 14.35 8.06
CA PRO A 78 -7.57 13.80 8.13
C PRO A 78 -8.53 14.59 9.04
N LYS A 79 -8.03 15.11 10.18
CA LYS A 79 -8.79 15.96 11.11
C LYS A 79 -9.23 17.31 10.51
N GLU A 80 -8.63 17.75 9.41
CA GLU A 80 -9.01 18.97 8.67
C GLU A 80 -10.00 18.68 7.53
N LEU A 81 -10.19 17.40 7.17
CA LEU A 81 -11.01 16.96 6.04
C LEU A 81 -12.38 16.43 6.50
N CYS A 82 -12.42 15.75 7.64
CA CYS A 82 -13.66 15.22 8.20
C CYS A 82 -13.67 15.35 9.74
N PRO A 83 -14.85 15.41 10.37
CA PRO A 83 -14.97 15.65 11.82
C PRO A 83 -14.55 14.47 12.68
N ASN A 84 -14.63 13.23 12.18
CA ASN A 84 -14.31 12.02 12.92
C ASN A 84 -13.50 11.05 12.04
N PRO A 85 -12.23 11.37 11.75
CA PRO A 85 -11.38 10.48 10.98
C PRO A 85 -11.11 9.20 11.75
N LYS A 86 -11.19 8.07 11.07
CA LYS A 86 -10.87 6.75 11.59
C LYS A 86 -9.65 6.22 10.85
N PHE A 87 -8.80 5.50 11.57
CA PHE A 87 -7.66 4.85 10.93
C PHE A 87 -8.19 3.66 10.14
N ILE A 88 -8.82 2.72 10.85
CA ILE A 88 -9.61 1.60 10.34
C ILE A 88 -10.95 1.59 11.09
N ASP A 89 -12.05 1.27 10.43
CA ASP A 89 -13.40 1.18 11.00
C ASP A 89 -14.06 -0.16 10.63
N ASP A 90 -14.43 -0.96 11.63
CA ASP A 90 -15.03 -2.29 11.43
C ASP A 90 -14.23 -3.25 10.49
N GLY A 91 -12.92 -3.08 10.48
CA GLY A 91 -11.96 -3.90 9.74
C GLY A 91 -11.61 -3.31 8.38
N ALA A 92 -10.34 -3.41 7.98
CA ALA A 92 -9.88 -2.85 6.72
C ALA A 92 -10.37 -3.70 5.55
N THR A 93 -11.18 -3.10 4.69
CA THR A 93 -11.83 -3.77 3.55
C THR A 93 -11.41 -3.17 2.22
N ARG A 94 -11.70 -3.90 1.13
CA ARG A 94 -11.48 -3.37 -0.22
C ARG A 94 -12.28 -2.10 -0.53
N MET A 95 -13.38 -1.83 0.18
CA MET A 95 -14.22 -0.65 -0.05
C MET A 95 -13.49 0.64 0.35
N ASP A 96 -12.45 0.49 1.15
CA ASP A 96 -11.62 1.57 1.66
C ASP A 96 -10.55 1.97 0.63
N ILE A 97 -10.57 1.36 -0.57
CA ILE A 97 -9.55 1.48 -1.61
C ILE A 97 -10.19 1.95 -2.91
N CYS A 98 -10.35 3.26 -3.04
CA CYS A 98 -10.72 3.92 -4.28
C CYS A 98 -9.49 4.60 -4.89
N GLN A 99 -9.14 4.21 -6.12
CA GLN A 99 -8.00 4.79 -6.84
C GLN A 99 -8.24 6.29 -7.10
N GLY A 100 -7.22 7.09 -6.80
CA GLY A 100 -7.22 8.51 -7.12
C GLY A 100 -6.72 8.81 -8.54
N ALA A 101 -6.07 9.96 -8.70
CA ALA A 101 -5.60 10.44 -9.99
C ALA A 101 -4.23 9.88 -10.44
N LEU A 102 -3.65 8.94 -9.69
CA LEU A 102 -2.33 8.35 -9.94
C LEU A 102 -2.44 7.05 -10.75
N GLY A 103 -1.40 6.73 -11.54
CA GLY A 103 -1.31 5.54 -12.38
C GLY A 103 -0.82 4.29 -11.64
N ASP A 104 -1.27 4.10 -10.40
CA ASP A 104 -0.80 3.11 -9.43
C ASP A 104 -1.84 2.01 -9.15
N CYS A 105 -2.73 1.74 -10.12
CA CYS A 105 -3.77 0.71 -9.98
C CYS A 105 -3.22 -0.69 -9.59
N TRP A 106 -1.96 -0.96 -9.95
CA TRP A 106 -1.22 -2.15 -9.58
C TRP A 106 -1.04 -2.26 -8.05
N LEU A 107 -0.72 -1.16 -7.37
CA LEU A 107 -0.54 -1.09 -5.92
C LEU A 107 -1.89 -1.30 -5.24
N MET A 108 -2.94 -0.68 -5.77
CA MET A 108 -4.30 -0.84 -5.23
C MET A 108 -4.82 -2.26 -5.34
N ALA A 109 -4.50 -2.96 -6.42
CA ALA A 109 -4.83 -4.37 -6.55
C ALA A 109 -4.12 -5.23 -5.48
N ALA A 110 -2.86 -4.92 -5.17
CA ALA A 110 -2.12 -5.59 -4.11
C ALA A 110 -2.70 -5.29 -2.71
N ILE A 111 -2.94 -4.01 -2.37
CA ILE A 111 -3.54 -3.61 -1.08
C ILE A 111 -4.94 -4.21 -0.92
N ALA A 112 -5.76 -4.21 -1.98
CA ALA A 112 -7.09 -4.81 -1.89
C ALA A 112 -7.05 -6.33 -1.68
N SER A 113 -6.05 -7.00 -2.26
CA SER A 113 -5.83 -8.42 -2.04
C SER A 113 -5.32 -8.71 -0.63
N LEU A 114 -4.53 -7.81 -0.04
CA LEU A 114 -4.08 -7.88 1.35
C LEU A 114 -5.27 -7.89 2.33
N THR A 115 -6.37 -7.19 2.02
CA THR A 115 -7.59 -7.21 2.88
C THR A 115 -8.25 -8.59 2.99
N LEU A 116 -7.86 -9.56 2.15
CA LEU A 116 -8.34 -10.94 2.21
C LEU A 116 -7.66 -11.77 3.31
N ASP A 117 -6.47 -11.34 3.75
CA ASP A 117 -5.69 -12.00 4.80
C ASP A 117 -5.45 -11.02 5.95
N GLN A 118 -6.21 -11.20 7.03
CA GLN A 118 -6.18 -10.28 8.17
C GLN A 118 -4.88 -10.36 8.97
N ASP A 119 -4.17 -11.49 8.94
CA ASP A 119 -2.93 -11.66 9.68
C ASP A 119 -1.79 -10.90 8.97
N ILE A 120 -1.68 -11.04 7.65
CA ILE A 120 -0.71 -10.27 6.86
C ILE A 120 -1.05 -8.78 6.90
N LEU A 121 -2.34 -8.43 6.79
CA LEU A 121 -2.79 -7.04 6.88
C LEU A 121 -2.44 -6.41 8.23
N ALA A 122 -2.70 -7.06 9.35
CA ALA A 122 -2.39 -6.55 10.68
C ALA A 122 -0.89 -6.39 10.92
N PHE A 123 -0.07 -7.15 10.19
CA PHE A 123 1.37 -7.02 10.21
C PHE A 123 1.85 -5.79 9.40
N VAL A 124 1.37 -5.63 8.16
CA VAL A 124 1.71 -4.49 7.30
C VAL A 124 1.14 -3.17 7.84
N VAL A 125 -0.06 -3.24 8.42
CA VAL A 125 -0.83 -2.12 8.98
C VAL A 125 -1.10 -2.38 10.48
N PRO A 126 -0.15 -2.01 11.36
CA PRO A 126 -0.30 -2.20 12.80
C PRO A 126 -1.57 -1.51 13.34
N GLN A 127 -2.36 -2.24 14.13
CA GLN A 127 -3.73 -1.88 14.54
C GLN A 127 -3.79 -0.95 15.76
N GLU A 128 -2.66 -0.69 16.43
CA GLU A 128 -2.55 0.19 17.60
C GLU A 128 -2.66 1.69 17.27
N GLN A 129 -2.85 2.02 16.00
CA GLN A 129 -2.82 3.38 15.47
C GLN A 129 -4.21 4.01 15.47
N SER A 130 -4.32 5.28 15.86
CA SER A 130 -5.61 5.96 15.98
C SER A 130 -5.51 7.48 15.79
N PHE A 131 -6.61 8.08 15.35
CA PHE A 131 -6.78 9.54 15.35
C PHE A 131 -7.30 10.10 16.67
N THR A 132 -7.65 9.25 17.63
CA THR A 132 -8.21 9.67 18.93
C THR A 132 -7.17 9.55 20.04
N GLU A 133 -7.04 8.38 20.64
CA GLU A 133 -6.15 8.13 21.76
C GLU A 133 -4.67 8.12 21.33
N GLY A 134 -3.84 8.90 22.05
CA GLY A 134 -2.40 8.98 21.80
C GLY A 134 -2.03 9.51 20.41
N TYR A 135 -2.92 10.28 19.78
CA TYR A 135 -2.71 10.91 18.49
C TYR A 135 -1.61 11.99 18.54
N ALA A 136 -0.63 11.85 17.66
CA ALA A 136 0.44 12.83 17.46
C ALA A 136 0.69 13.16 15.99
N GLY A 137 -0.25 12.83 15.09
CA GLY A 137 -0.10 13.06 13.64
C GLY A 137 0.99 12.22 12.98
N ILE A 138 1.27 11.04 13.54
CA ILE A 138 2.32 10.09 13.14
C ILE A 138 1.73 8.69 13.03
N PHE A 139 2.12 7.97 11.98
CA PHE A 139 1.70 6.60 11.66
C PHE A 139 2.90 5.82 11.14
N HIS A 140 2.81 4.49 11.10
CA HIS A 140 3.85 3.63 10.56
C HIS A 140 3.26 2.36 9.90
N PHE A 141 4.05 1.79 9.00
CA PHE A 141 3.70 0.61 8.21
C PHE A 141 4.92 -0.28 8.03
N GLN A 142 4.70 -1.58 7.93
CA GLN A 142 5.76 -2.56 7.74
C GLN A 142 5.73 -3.07 6.31
N ILE A 143 6.80 -2.82 5.56
CA ILE A 143 6.89 -3.12 4.13
C ILE A 143 8.16 -3.93 3.91
N TRP A 144 8.03 -5.06 3.23
CA TRP A 144 9.15 -5.90 2.85
C TRP A 144 9.91 -5.21 1.73
N GLN A 145 11.23 -5.18 1.84
CA GLN A 145 12.13 -4.61 0.84
C GLN A 145 13.35 -5.50 0.70
N PHE A 146 13.51 -6.09 -0.49
CA PHE A 146 14.69 -6.83 -0.92
C PHE A 146 15.24 -7.84 0.11
N GLY A 147 14.34 -8.51 0.83
CA GLY A 147 14.67 -9.57 1.78
C GLY A 147 14.63 -9.18 3.25
N GLU A 148 14.19 -7.95 3.57
CA GLU A 148 14.08 -7.45 4.94
C GLU A 148 12.77 -6.70 5.15
N TRP A 149 12.17 -6.85 6.33
CA TRP A 149 11.03 -6.03 6.74
C TRP A 149 11.48 -4.68 7.25
N VAL A 150 10.90 -3.62 6.70
CA VAL A 150 11.24 -2.24 6.97
C VAL A 150 10.03 -1.52 7.58
N ASP A 151 10.23 -0.86 8.72
CA ASP A 151 9.25 0.01 9.37
C ASP A 151 9.37 1.43 8.81
N VAL A 152 8.30 1.91 8.19
CA VAL A 152 8.23 3.21 7.52
C VAL A 152 7.31 4.12 8.30
N VAL A 153 7.90 5.10 8.97
CA VAL A 153 7.18 6.14 9.71
C VAL A 153 6.76 7.26 8.77
N ILE A 154 5.56 7.78 8.90
CA ILE A 154 5.06 8.95 8.16
C ILE A 154 4.25 9.88 9.06
N ASP A 155 4.11 11.15 8.67
CA ASP A 155 3.03 11.99 9.18
C ASP A 155 1.71 11.79 8.41
N ASP A 156 0.60 12.32 8.93
CA ASP A 156 -0.74 12.17 8.31
C ASP A 156 -1.13 13.31 7.35
N ARG A 157 -0.19 14.15 6.90
CA ARG A 157 -0.49 15.16 5.87
C ARG A 157 -0.67 14.46 4.52
N LEU A 158 -1.84 14.60 3.89
CA LEU A 158 -2.18 13.97 2.61
C LEU A 158 -2.38 15.03 1.51
N PRO A 159 -1.99 14.75 0.25
CA PRO A 159 -2.23 15.64 -0.87
C PRO A 159 -3.72 15.78 -1.17
N THR A 160 -4.23 17.02 -1.13
CA THR A 160 -5.64 17.31 -1.40
C THR A 160 -5.80 18.40 -2.44
N ARG A 161 -6.94 18.37 -3.14
CA ARG A 161 -7.39 19.46 -4.02
C ARG A 161 -8.86 19.71 -3.78
N ASN A 162 -9.23 20.96 -3.52
CA ASN A 162 -10.60 21.36 -3.18
C ASN A 162 -11.19 20.55 -2.00
N GLY A 163 -10.37 20.23 -0.99
CA GLY A 163 -10.81 19.47 0.19
C GLY A 163 -11.03 17.98 -0.03
N LYS A 164 -10.65 17.42 -1.20
CA LYS A 164 -10.70 15.99 -1.50
C LYS A 164 -9.30 15.43 -1.65
N LEU A 165 -9.10 14.19 -1.22
CA LEU A 165 -7.85 13.45 -1.45
C LEU A 165 -7.58 13.32 -2.95
N LEU A 166 -6.33 13.52 -3.35
CA LEU A 166 -5.91 13.42 -4.75
C LEU A 166 -5.69 11.97 -5.18
N PHE A 167 -5.19 11.17 -4.24
CA PHE A 167 -4.80 9.78 -4.43
C PHE A 167 -5.79 8.85 -3.73
N VAL A 168 -5.31 7.75 -3.16
CA VAL A 168 -6.16 6.69 -2.61
C VAL A 168 -7.00 7.21 -1.46
N HIS A 169 -8.23 6.74 -1.38
CA HIS A 169 -9.17 7.10 -0.32
C HIS A 169 -10.25 6.04 -0.14
N SER A 170 -10.85 6.01 1.06
CA SER A 170 -12.06 5.21 1.30
C SER A 170 -13.27 5.79 0.58
N ALA A 171 -14.17 4.92 0.10
CA ALA A 171 -15.42 5.33 -0.52
C ALA A 171 -16.31 6.14 0.43
N GLU A 172 -16.28 5.83 1.74
CA GLU A 172 -17.02 6.57 2.77
C GLU A 172 -16.34 7.88 3.16
N GLY A 173 -15.03 8.00 2.89
CA GLY A 173 -14.24 9.19 3.20
C GLY A 173 -13.93 9.40 4.69
N LEU A 174 -14.15 8.38 5.53
CA LEU A 174 -13.88 8.42 6.96
C LEU A 174 -12.64 7.62 7.37
N GLU A 175 -12.24 6.63 6.57
CA GLU A 175 -11.07 5.79 6.82
C GLU A 175 -9.87 6.22 5.99
N PHE A 176 -8.70 6.20 6.62
CA PHE A 176 -7.47 6.77 6.05
C PHE A 176 -6.27 5.82 6.03
N TRP A 177 -6.38 4.59 6.53
CA TRP A 177 -5.26 3.63 6.54
C TRP A 177 -4.71 3.37 5.13
N SER A 178 -5.58 3.25 4.11
CA SER A 178 -5.19 2.96 2.74
C SER A 178 -4.43 4.13 2.10
N ALA A 179 -4.90 5.36 2.34
CA ALA A 179 -4.25 6.59 1.89
C ALA A 179 -2.87 6.80 2.57
N LEU A 180 -2.78 6.45 3.86
CA LEU A 180 -1.54 6.54 4.63
C LEU A 180 -0.55 5.44 4.23
N LEU A 181 -1.03 4.22 3.93
CA LEU A 181 -0.20 3.13 3.42
C LEU A 181 0.40 3.49 2.05
N GLU A 182 -0.42 4.03 1.14
CA GLU A 182 0.06 4.55 -0.16
C GLU A 182 1.15 5.61 0.06
N LYS A 183 0.96 6.54 1.01
CA LYS A 183 1.97 7.55 1.34
C LYS A 183 3.28 6.94 1.85
N ALA A 184 3.20 5.94 2.74
CA ALA A 184 4.39 5.26 3.26
C ALA A 184 5.15 4.54 2.13
N TYR A 185 4.41 3.93 1.22
CA TYR A 185 4.97 3.31 0.02
C TYR A 185 5.62 4.37 -0.90
N ALA A 186 4.94 5.50 -1.15
CA ALA A 186 5.50 6.62 -1.91
C ALA A 186 6.79 7.18 -1.31
N LYS A 187 6.86 7.27 0.04
CA LYS A 187 8.06 7.67 0.76
C LYS A 187 9.21 6.72 0.52
N LEU A 188 8.94 5.42 0.59
CA LEU A 188 9.95 4.40 0.42
C LEU A 188 10.56 4.41 -1.00
N TYR A 189 9.74 4.69 -2.02
CA TYR A 189 10.16 4.87 -3.41
C TYR A 189 10.59 6.31 -3.76
N GLY A 190 10.52 7.24 -2.81
CA GLY A 190 11.02 8.61 -2.91
C GLY A 190 10.00 9.68 -3.37
N SER A 191 8.90 9.32 -4.03
CA SER A 191 7.80 10.23 -4.36
C SER A 191 6.53 9.48 -4.78
N TYR A 192 5.37 10.14 -4.80
CA TYR A 192 4.15 9.56 -5.37
C TYR A 192 4.30 9.23 -6.86
N GLU A 193 4.97 10.08 -7.63
CA GLU A 193 5.19 9.84 -9.06
C GLU A 193 5.97 8.55 -9.33
N ALA A 194 6.88 8.18 -8.43
CA ALA A 194 7.65 6.94 -8.52
C ALA A 194 6.77 5.68 -8.49
N LEU A 195 5.53 5.78 -8.01
CA LEU A 195 4.55 4.67 -8.00
C LEU A 195 3.80 4.53 -9.32
N SER A 196 4.00 5.45 -10.27
CA SER A 196 3.33 5.39 -11.58
C SER A 196 3.89 4.23 -12.42
N SER A 197 3.02 3.36 -12.91
CA SER A 197 3.37 2.25 -13.83
C SER A 197 4.22 1.11 -13.23
N GLY A 198 3.98 0.74 -11.98
CA GLY A 198 4.59 -0.45 -11.36
C GLY A 198 3.85 -1.76 -11.67
N ASN A 199 4.32 -2.84 -11.05
CA ASN A 199 3.79 -4.19 -11.27
C ASN A 199 3.12 -4.74 -10.00
N VAL A 200 1.91 -5.30 -10.13
CA VAL A 200 1.14 -5.86 -8.98
C VAL A 200 1.94 -6.91 -8.21
N ILE A 201 2.85 -7.62 -8.89
CA ILE A 201 3.76 -8.59 -8.28
C ILE A 201 4.68 -7.95 -7.26
N GLU A 202 5.24 -6.78 -7.57
CA GLU A 202 6.11 -6.04 -6.66
C GLU A 202 5.33 -5.68 -5.39
N GLY A 203 4.08 -5.24 -5.54
CA GLY A 203 3.19 -4.97 -4.40
C GLY A 203 2.89 -6.22 -3.57
N PHE A 204 2.72 -7.39 -4.19
CA PHE A 204 2.55 -8.63 -3.44
C PHE A 204 3.81 -9.03 -2.67
N GLU A 205 4.97 -8.96 -3.30
CA GLU A 205 6.24 -9.28 -2.66
C GLU A 205 6.50 -8.32 -1.49
N ASP A 206 6.27 -7.03 -1.68
CA ASP A 206 6.49 -6.01 -0.66
C ASP A 206 5.51 -6.07 0.52
N PHE A 207 4.27 -6.54 0.31
CA PHE A 207 3.30 -6.69 1.41
C PHE A 207 3.30 -8.07 2.06
N THR A 208 4.00 -9.06 1.50
CA THR A 208 3.99 -10.44 2.05
C THR A 208 5.37 -10.99 2.38
N GLY A 209 6.44 -10.46 1.79
CA GLY A 209 7.76 -11.07 1.76
C GLY A 209 7.79 -12.43 1.05
N GLY A 210 6.73 -12.77 0.32
CA GLY A 210 6.56 -14.02 -0.41
C GLY A 210 7.24 -14.01 -1.77
N ILE A 211 7.02 -15.08 -2.53
CA ILE A 211 7.49 -15.22 -3.92
C ILE A 211 6.25 -15.25 -4.82
N ALA A 212 6.29 -14.46 -5.90
CA ALA A 212 5.24 -14.47 -6.89
C ALA A 212 5.56 -15.40 -8.08
N GLU A 213 4.53 -16.08 -8.59
CA GLU A 213 4.58 -16.80 -9.86
C GLU A 213 3.59 -16.18 -10.85
N VAL A 214 3.99 -16.07 -12.12
CA VAL A 214 3.18 -15.43 -13.18
C VAL A 214 2.85 -16.43 -14.27
N TYR A 215 1.58 -16.49 -14.64
CA TYR A 215 1.09 -17.33 -15.72
C TYR A 215 0.40 -16.46 -16.78
N THR A 216 0.91 -16.48 -18.01
CA THR A 216 0.18 -15.89 -19.14
C THR A 216 -0.91 -16.87 -19.59
N LEU A 217 -2.18 -16.45 -19.50
CA LEU A 217 -3.32 -17.36 -19.67
C LEU A 217 -3.44 -17.94 -21.09
N ASP A 218 -2.91 -17.25 -22.10
CA ASP A 218 -2.83 -17.74 -23.49
C ASP A 218 -1.91 -18.97 -23.65
N LYS A 219 -0.95 -19.12 -22.74
CA LYS A 219 0.05 -20.21 -22.71
C LYS A 219 -0.04 -20.98 -21.39
N ALA A 220 -1.21 -20.98 -20.77
CA ALA A 220 -1.42 -21.62 -19.48
C ALA A 220 -1.07 -23.11 -19.52
N PRO A 221 -0.37 -23.63 -18.49
CA PRO A 221 -0.14 -25.07 -18.40
C PRO A 221 -1.48 -25.81 -18.22
N PRO A 222 -1.64 -27.03 -18.74
CA PRO A 222 -2.90 -27.79 -18.62
C PRO A 222 -3.38 -28.02 -17.18
N LYS A 223 -2.48 -27.91 -16.21
CA LYS A 223 -2.75 -28.09 -14.76
C LYS A 223 -2.93 -26.77 -14.00
N LEU A 224 -3.06 -25.63 -14.69
CA LEU A 224 -3.16 -24.31 -14.03
C LEU A 224 -4.24 -24.27 -12.95
N PHE A 225 -5.43 -24.80 -13.24
CA PHE A 225 -6.53 -24.82 -12.25
C PHE A 225 -6.17 -25.59 -10.97
N GLN A 226 -5.48 -26.72 -11.08
CA GLN A 226 -5.03 -27.50 -9.92
C GLN A 226 -3.96 -26.75 -9.13
N LEU A 227 -3.06 -26.02 -9.82
CA LEU A 227 -2.07 -25.15 -9.18
C LEU A 227 -2.76 -24.03 -8.40
N MET A 228 -3.77 -23.38 -8.99
CA MET A 228 -4.55 -22.32 -8.33
C MET A 228 -5.28 -22.85 -7.08
N GLN A 229 -5.92 -24.01 -7.16
CA GLN A 229 -6.57 -24.64 -6.00
C GLN A 229 -5.57 -24.94 -4.89
N LYS A 230 -4.39 -25.45 -5.24
CA LYS A 230 -3.32 -25.72 -4.28
C LYS A 230 -2.80 -24.43 -3.65
N ALA A 231 -2.56 -23.39 -4.44
CA ALA A 231 -2.12 -22.08 -3.97
C ALA A 231 -3.12 -21.49 -2.96
N LEU A 232 -4.42 -21.48 -3.31
CA LEU A 232 -5.49 -21.04 -2.41
C LEU A 232 -5.54 -21.87 -1.11
N SER A 233 -5.36 -23.19 -1.19
CA SER A 233 -5.35 -24.05 0.01
C SER A 233 -4.16 -23.81 0.94
N LEU A 234 -3.09 -23.22 0.42
CA LEU A 234 -1.88 -22.85 1.16
C LEU A 234 -1.90 -21.39 1.63
N GLY A 235 -2.99 -20.64 1.38
CA GLY A 235 -3.11 -19.23 1.75
C GLY A 235 -2.41 -18.27 0.79
N SER A 236 -2.03 -18.71 -0.42
CA SER A 236 -1.46 -17.80 -1.41
C SER A 236 -2.49 -16.77 -1.90
N LEU A 237 -2.03 -15.53 -2.11
CA LEU A 237 -2.81 -14.49 -2.76
C LEU A 237 -2.74 -14.66 -4.28
N LEU A 238 -3.89 -14.57 -4.95
CA LEU A 238 -3.99 -14.66 -6.41
C LEU A 238 -4.52 -13.33 -6.96
N GLY A 239 -3.73 -12.69 -7.82
CA GLY A 239 -4.16 -11.54 -8.62
C GLY A 239 -4.31 -11.91 -10.09
N CYS A 240 -5.19 -11.22 -10.81
CA CYS A 240 -5.29 -11.33 -12.26
C CYS A 240 -5.45 -9.94 -12.89
N SER A 241 -4.89 -9.75 -14.08
CA SER A 241 -5.08 -8.56 -14.90
C SER A 241 -5.52 -8.97 -16.30
N ILE A 242 -6.17 -8.04 -17.01
CA ILE A 242 -6.59 -8.24 -18.40
C ILE A 242 -5.84 -7.23 -19.26
N ASP A 243 -4.96 -7.74 -20.13
CA ASP A 243 -4.57 -7.01 -21.33
C ASP A 243 -5.66 -7.24 -22.39
N LYS A 244 -6.18 -6.17 -23.01
CA LYS A 244 -7.35 -6.21 -23.93
C LYS A 244 -7.41 -7.44 -24.84
N VAL A 245 -8.49 -8.23 -24.79
CA VAL A 245 -8.81 -9.24 -25.84
C VAL A 245 -10.32 -9.54 -25.99
N HIS A 246 -10.71 -10.03 -27.18
CA HIS A 246 -12.07 -10.45 -27.59
C HIS A 246 -12.22 -11.98 -27.52
N PHE A 247 -13.46 -12.50 -27.42
CA PHE A 247 -13.72 -13.95 -27.24
C PHE A 247 -14.95 -14.49 -28.00
N GLN A 248 -14.81 -15.68 -28.63
CA GLN A 248 -15.86 -16.45 -29.34
C GLN A 248 -15.72 -17.98 -29.12
N GLY A 249 -16.55 -18.58 -28.24
CA GLY A 249 -17.31 -19.78 -28.64
C GLY A 249 -17.01 -21.19 -28.11
N GLU A 250 -16.19 -21.42 -27.08
CA GLU A 250 -15.87 -22.81 -26.59
C GLU A 250 -16.11 -23.00 -25.06
N PRO A 251 -16.28 -24.24 -24.55
CA PRO A 251 -16.77 -24.52 -23.19
C PRO A 251 -15.79 -24.13 -22.07
N VAL A 252 -16.35 -23.81 -20.89
CA VAL A 252 -15.74 -22.87 -19.94
C VAL A 252 -15.55 -23.48 -18.54
N GLN A 253 -14.35 -23.36 -17.98
CA GLN A 253 -14.09 -23.51 -16.54
C GLN A 253 -14.29 -22.15 -15.85
N LEU A 254 -15.01 -22.12 -14.73
CA LEU A 254 -15.39 -20.87 -14.07
C LEU A 254 -14.39 -20.50 -12.96
N LEU A 255 -13.96 -19.23 -12.97
CA LEU A 255 -13.19 -18.62 -11.89
C LEU A 255 -14.02 -17.48 -11.31
N ARG A 256 -14.23 -17.48 -9.99
CA ARG A 256 -14.85 -16.33 -9.31
C ARG A 256 -13.80 -15.24 -9.15
N ILE A 257 -13.89 -14.22 -9.98
CA ILE A 257 -13.01 -13.05 -9.92
C ILE A 257 -13.64 -12.02 -9.00
N ARG A 258 -12.89 -11.56 -7.99
CA ARG A 258 -13.34 -10.50 -7.11
C ARG A 258 -12.76 -9.19 -7.61
N ASN A 259 -13.63 -8.30 -8.10
CA ASN A 259 -13.22 -6.94 -8.44
C ASN A 259 -12.87 -6.18 -7.15
N PRO A 260 -11.62 -5.70 -6.97
CA PRO A 260 -11.23 -4.94 -5.79
C PRO A 260 -12.01 -3.62 -5.64
N TRP A 261 -12.50 -3.02 -6.73
CA TRP A 261 -13.10 -1.67 -6.74
C TRP A 261 -14.58 -1.61 -6.33
N GLY A 262 -15.27 -2.74 -6.19
CA GLY A 262 -16.66 -2.80 -5.71
C GLY A 262 -17.73 -2.05 -6.54
N ASN A 263 -17.38 -1.50 -7.71
CA ASN A 263 -18.25 -0.58 -8.47
C ASN A 263 -18.59 -1.05 -9.90
N LYS A 264 -18.04 -2.18 -10.35
CA LYS A 264 -18.32 -2.80 -11.65
C LYS A 264 -18.29 -4.31 -11.54
N GLU A 265 -19.34 -4.95 -12.01
CA GLU A 265 -19.44 -6.40 -12.08
C GLU A 265 -19.64 -6.82 -13.53
N TRP A 266 -19.19 -8.02 -13.86
CA TRP A 266 -19.44 -8.63 -15.15
C TRP A 266 -20.94 -8.92 -15.25
N THR A 267 -21.60 -8.44 -16.31
CA THR A 267 -23.03 -8.68 -16.58
C THR A 267 -23.24 -9.66 -17.74
N GLY A 268 -22.17 -10.33 -18.19
CA GLY A 268 -22.23 -11.32 -19.25
C GLY A 268 -22.46 -12.73 -18.69
N PRO A 269 -22.22 -13.78 -19.49
CA PRO A 269 -22.42 -15.15 -19.05
C PRO A 269 -21.74 -15.46 -17.70
N TRP A 270 -22.48 -16.15 -16.81
CA TRP A 270 -22.03 -16.58 -15.48
C TRP A 270 -21.81 -15.46 -14.45
N SER A 271 -22.47 -14.30 -14.64
CA SER A 271 -22.55 -13.23 -13.64
C SER A 271 -23.35 -13.65 -12.40
N ASP A 272 -23.03 -13.03 -11.27
CA ASP A 272 -23.84 -13.11 -10.04
C ASP A 272 -25.07 -12.16 -10.11
N VAL A 273 -25.16 -11.34 -11.17
CA VAL A 273 -26.19 -10.31 -11.46
C VAL A 273 -27.08 -10.72 -12.63
#